data_AF-A0A239R4E3-F1
#
_entry.id   AF-A0A239R4E3-F1
#
_cell.length_a   1.000
_cell.length_b   1.000
_cell.length_c   1.000
_cell.angle_alpha   90.00
_cell.angle_beta   90.00
_cell.angle_gamma   90.00
#
_symmetry.space_group_name_H-M   'P 1'
#
loop_
_entity.id
_entity.type
_entity.pdbx_description
1 polymer ?
#
loop_
_entity_poly.entity_id
_entity_poly.type
_entity_poly.pdbx_seq_one_letter_code
_entity_poly.pdbx_strand_id
1 'polypeptide(L)'
;MSDLCKIISVSCGSEGDINGIKAKGISAIMSHVEIKNGIYDSADQIIKSGKDVQGAGLKWSIGLNLLPLYEEVKTETGADNRMFVRKAERGGFENIHKLFTRLSENGALPSFAQINSGIFDELQGINLSFEEQTRMVNAVINAVKAVAPECKVIISTKNSTDNEAAKKWFNRFQVSGGKKFDIISLEYELSSETFYDLSLNMSDLSRRFEAEIIVDISGQADVASADIGLEDLDSAVSIVPLDRGFGTVYSLNAIA
;
A
#
# COMPACT_ATOMS: atom_id res chain seq x y z
N MET A 1 -20.29 15.77 -6.54
CA MET A 1 -19.06 15.66 -5.74
C MET A 1 -18.67 14.20 -5.77
N SER A 2 -17.48 13.87 -6.27
CA SER A 2 -17.02 12.48 -6.28
C SER A 2 -16.69 12.06 -4.84
N ASP A 3 -17.18 10.91 -4.39
CA ASP A 3 -16.94 10.37 -3.03
C ASP A 3 -15.55 9.72 -2.91
N LEU A 4 -14.54 10.29 -3.59
CA LEU A 4 -13.19 9.73 -3.63
C LEU A 4 -12.55 9.71 -2.25
N CYS A 5 -11.87 8.61 -1.96
CA CYS A 5 -11.06 8.46 -0.77
C CYS A 5 -9.76 9.25 -0.92
N LYS A 6 -9.73 10.49 -0.40
CA LYS A 6 -8.51 11.30 -0.33
C LYS A 6 -7.68 10.87 0.87
N ILE A 7 -6.47 10.41 0.62
CA ILE A 7 -5.57 9.85 1.63
C ILE A 7 -4.31 10.71 1.73
N ILE A 8 -3.88 11.07 2.94
CA ILE A 8 -2.54 11.64 3.15
C ILE A 8 -1.57 10.53 3.57
N SER A 9 -0.43 10.44 2.89
CA SER A 9 0.70 9.61 3.30
C SER A 9 1.60 10.35 4.29
N VAL A 10 1.93 9.68 5.40
CA VAL A 10 2.82 10.16 6.45
C VAL A 10 3.70 9.02 6.98
N SER A 11 4.83 9.38 7.57
CA SER A 11 5.57 8.45 8.41
C SER A 11 4.79 8.20 9.71
N CYS A 12 4.84 6.98 10.23
CA CYS A 12 4.16 6.66 11.49
C CYS A 12 4.65 7.59 12.62
N GLY A 13 3.71 8.25 13.30
CA GLY A 13 3.99 9.18 14.39
C GLY A 13 4.31 10.61 13.96
N SER A 14 4.21 10.92 12.66
CA SER A 14 4.38 12.27 12.11
C SER A 14 3.09 12.80 11.48
N GLU A 15 1.93 12.39 11.98
CA GLU A 15 0.62 12.71 11.39
C GLU A 15 0.29 14.23 11.37
N GLY A 16 1.03 15.05 12.11
CA GLY A 16 0.84 16.51 12.13
C GLY A 16 -0.50 16.93 12.75
N ASP A 17 -1.07 18.05 12.26
CA ASP A 17 -2.39 18.53 12.69
C ASP A 17 -3.52 17.75 11.98
N ILE A 18 -3.93 16.63 12.59
CA ILE A 18 -4.99 15.75 12.08
C ILE A 18 -6.32 16.52 11.87
N ASN A 19 -6.61 17.52 12.71
CA ASN A 19 -7.84 18.31 12.57
C ASN A 19 -7.76 19.24 11.35
N GLY A 20 -6.60 19.86 11.12
CA GLY A 20 -6.31 20.62 9.91
C GLY A 20 -6.40 19.75 8.64
N ILE A 21 -5.86 18.53 8.69
CA ILE A 21 -5.96 17.55 7.59
C ILE A 21 -7.44 17.22 7.29
N LYS A 22 -8.23 16.90 8.31
CA LYS A 22 -9.65 16.61 8.16
C LYS A 22 -10.43 17.78 7.55
N ALA A 23 -10.12 19.01 7.95
CA ALA A 23 -10.76 20.21 7.43
C ALA A 23 -10.55 20.41 5.92
N LYS A 24 -9.50 19.81 5.34
CA LYS A 24 -9.19 19.84 3.90
C LYS A 24 -9.92 18.76 3.08
N GLY A 25 -10.90 18.06 3.67
CA GLY A 25 -11.70 17.04 2.99
C GLY A 25 -11.00 15.69 2.84
N ILE A 26 -9.94 15.46 3.61
CA ILE A 26 -9.24 14.17 3.69
C ILE A 26 -10.09 13.18 4.47
N SER A 27 -10.19 11.95 3.96
CA SER A 27 -11.01 10.88 4.53
C SER A 27 -10.19 9.72 5.10
N ALA A 28 -8.89 9.65 4.79
CA ALA A 28 -7.99 8.68 5.38
C ALA A 28 -6.55 9.21 5.57
N ILE A 29 -5.82 8.60 6.49
CA ILE A 29 -4.37 8.79 6.66
C ILE A 29 -3.67 7.43 6.48
N MET A 30 -2.62 7.39 5.68
CA MET A 30 -1.74 6.25 5.50
C MET A 30 -0.44 6.46 6.27
N SER A 31 -0.20 5.61 7.27
CA SER A 31 1.05 5.59 8.03
C SER A 31 1.96 4.48 7.49
N HIS A 32 3.17 4.81 7.05
CA HIS A 32 4.17 3.79 6.68
C HIS A 32 4.88 3.25 7.92
N VAL A 33 4.94 1.93 8.03
CA VAL A 33 5.55 1.20 9.15
C VAL A 33 6.63 0.27 8.62
N GLU A 34 7.84 0.43 9.15
CA GLU A 34 8.93 -0.52 8.94
C GLU A 34 8.67 -1.81 9.71
N ILE A 35 8.53 -2.91 8.97
CA ILE A 35 8.40 -4.24 9.56
C ILE A 35 9.80 -4.80 9.79
N LYS A 36 10.06 -5.16 11.06
CA LYS A 36 11.28 -5.80 11.56
C LYS A 36 10.89 -6.93 12.50
N ASN A 37 11.82 -7.82 12.82
CA ASN A 37 11.55 -8.83 13.85
C ASN A 37 11.27 -8.17 15.20
N GLY A 38 10.14 -8.53 15.82
CA GLY A 38 9.73 -7.98 17.11
C GLY A 38 9.01 -6.63 17.03
N ILE A 39 8.57 -6.17 15.85
CA ILE A 39 7.85 -4.89 15.69
C ILE A 39 6.66 -4.71 16.66
N TYR A 40 6.02 -5.82 17.03
CA TYR A 40 4.88 -5.87 17.96
C TYR A 40 5.25 -5.56 19.43
N ASP A 41 6.52 -5.65 19.80
CA ASP A 41 7.02 -5.29 21.13
C ASP A 41 7.17 -3.77 21.29
N SER A 42 7.31 -3.05 20.17
CA SER A 42 7.46 -1.59 20.11
C SER A 42 6.27 -0.92 19.38
N ALA A 43 5.09 -1.53 19.44
CA ALA A 43 3.91 -1.10 18.67
C ALA A 43 3.18 0.11 19.26
N ASP A 44 3.58 0.63 20.43
CA ASP A 44 2.85 1.69 21.14
C ASP A 44 2.64 2.95 20.30
N GLN A 45 3.65 3.37 19.55
CA GLN A 45 3.54 4.53 18.66
C GLN A 45 2.59 4.26 17.49
N ILE A 46 2.63 3.05 16.92
CA ILE A 46 1.76 2.62 15.82
C ILE A 46 0.30 2.56 16.30
N ILE A 47 0.07 2.00 17.49
CA ILE A 47 -1.25 1.94 18.14
C ILE A 47 -1.76 3.36 18.37
N LYS A 48 -0.92 4.25 18.92
CA LYS A 48 -1.30 5.64 19.16
C LYS A 48 -1.69 6.35 17.86
N SER A 49 -0.87 6.24 16.81
CA SER A 49 -1.18 6.79 15.48
C SER A 49 -2.54 6.32 14.97
N GLY A 50 -2.81 5.01 15.00
CA GLY A 50 -4.09 4.46 14.57
C GLY A 50 -5.28 5.02 15.38
N LYS A 51 -5.14 5.10 16.70
CA LYS A 51 -6.18 5.65 17.58
C LYS A 51 -6.42 7.14 17.37
N ASP A 52 -5.36 7.92 17.16
CA ASP A 52 -5.48 9.36 16.94
C ASP A 52 -6.20 9.66 15.62
N VAL A 53 -5.86 8.94 14.54
CA VAL A 53 -6.54 9.03 13.23
C VAL A 53 -8.01 8.62 13.34
N GLN A 54 -8.29 7.49 13.97
CA GLN A 54 -9.65 6.97 14.11
C GLN A 54 -10.51 7.81 15.06
N GLY A 55 -9.91 8.33 16.13
CA GLY A 55 -10.56 9.25 17.07
C GLY A 55 -10.99 10.57 16.42
N ALA A 56 -10.25 11.01 15.39
CA ALA A 56 -10.65 12.13 14.55
C ALA A 56 -11.77 11.78 13.54
N GLY A 57 -12.19 10.52 13.45
CA GLY A 57 -13.21 10.04 12.52
C GLY A 57 -12.70 9.83 11.10
N LEU A 58 -11.39 9.69 10.91
CA LEU A 58 -10.76 9.35 9.63
C LEU A 58 -10.54 7.84 9.54
N LYS A 59 -10.50 7.30 8.31
CA LYS A 59 -10.03 5.93 8.09
C LYS A 59 -8.51 5.89 8.25
N TRP A 60 -7.99 4.77 8.73
CA TRP A 60 -6.55 4.56 8.86
C TRP A 60 -6.08 3.47 7.90
N SER A 61 -5.00 3.76 7.18
CA SER A 61 -4.29 2.83 6.30
C SER A 61 -2.89 2.60 6.86
N ILE A 62 -2.41 1.36 6.81
CA ILE A 62 -1.03 1.02 7.18
C ILE A 62 -0.26 0.57 5.93
N GLY A 63 0.85 1.25 5.62
CA GLY A 63 1.80 0.83 4.60
C GLY A 63 2.85 -0.09 5.21
N LEU A 64 2.89 -1.36 4.79
CA LEU A 64 3.77 -2.39 5.37
C LEU A 64 5.10 -2.42 4.62
N ASN A 65 6.09 -1.68 5.09
CA ASN A 65 7.44 -1.73 4.52
C ASN A 65 8.19 -2.96 5.03
N LEU A 66 8.28 -3.99 4.18
CA LEU A 66 8.87 -5.29 4.51
C LEU A 66 10.38 -5.38 4.26
N LEU A 67 10.99 -4.37 3.60
CA LEU A 67 12.41 -4.43 3.25
C LEU A 67 13.31 -4.66 4.47
N PRO A 68 13.13 -3.97 5.62
CA PRO A 68 14.01 -4.17 6.77
C PRO A 68 13.98 -5.60 7.31
N LEU A 69 12.79 -6.19 7.44
CA LEU A 69 12.63 -7.59 7.83
C LEU A 69 13.35 -8.54 6.85
N TYR A 70 13.19 -8.31 5.56
CA TYR A 70 13.80 -9.18 4.55
C TYR A 70 15.33 -9.03 4.52
N GLU A 71 15.89 -7.84 4.74
CA GLU A 71 17.34 -7.65 4.89
C GLU A 71 17.90 -8.29 6.17
N GLU A 72 17.16 -8.28 7.29
CA GLU A 72 17.51 -9.04 8.50
C GLU A 72 17.56 -10.55 8.21
N VAL A 73 16.53 -11.08 7.55
CA VAL A 73 16.46 -12.51 7.18
C VAL A 73 17.61 -12.88 6.24
N LYS A 74 17.89 -12.05 5.23
CA LYS A 74 19.00 -12.25 4.31
C LYS A 74 20.35 -12.26 5.00
N THR A 75 20.55 -11.38 5.98
CA THR A 75 21.76 -11.36 6.83
C THR A 75 21.91 -12.69 7.57
N GLU A 76 20.81 -13.27 8.04
CA GLU A 76 20.80 -14.55 8.75
C GLU A 76 21.02 -15.77 7.84
N THR A 77 20.45 -15.76 6.63
CA THR A 77 20.47 -16.92 5.72
C THR A 77 21.59 -16.90 4.68
N GLY A 78 22.21 -15.75 4.44
CA GLY A 78 23.10 -15.55 3.31
C GLY A 78 22.40 -15.81 1.98
N ALA A 79 23.10 -16.44 1.05
CA ALA A 79 22.62 -16.72 -0.32
C ALA A 79 21.75 -17.98 -0.47
N ASP A 80 21.36 -18.65 0.63
CA ASP A 80 20.43 -19.79 0.55
C ASP A 80 19.00 -19.29 0.33
N ASN A 81 18.58 -19.21 -0.93
CA ASN A 81 17.22 -18.80 -1.33
C ASN A 81 16.13 -19.62 -0.64
N ARG A 82 16.32 -20.93 -0.49
CA ARG A 82 15.29 -21.79 0.10
C ARG A 82 15.11 -21.47 1.58
N MET A 83 16.21 -21.25 2.29
CA MET A 83 16.16 -20.86 3.70
C MET A 83 15.62 -19.43 3.85
N PHE A 84 16.08 -18.50 2.99
CA PHE A 84 15.60 -17.12 2.94
C PHE A 84 14.08 -17.08 2.81
N VAL A 85 13.52 -17.69 1.77
CA VAL A 85 12.08 -17.67 1.49
C VAL A 85 11.28 -18.24 2.67
N ARG A 86 11.72 -19.37 3.26
CA ARG A 86 11.04 -19.97 4.41
C ARG A 86 11.03 -19.04 5.63
N LYS A 87 12.14 -18.38 5.92
CA LYS A 87 12.23 -17.45 7.06
C LYS A 87 11.49 -16.15 6.79
N ALA A 88 11.52 -15.64 5.55
CA ALA A 88 10.82 -14.43 5.17
C ALA A 88 9.29 -14.62 5.16
N GLU A 89 8.77 -15.75 4.67
CA GLU A 89 7.35 -16.11 4.79
C GLU A 89 6.92 -16.17 6.26
N ARG A 90 7.68 -16.89 7.08
CA ARG A 90 7.40 -17.05 8.51
C ARG A 90 7.46 -15.72 9.25
N GLY A 91 8.54 -14.95 9.05
CA GLY A 91 8.74 -13.66 9.67
C GLY A 91 7.70 -12.65 9.24
N GLY A 92 7.34 -12.62 7.96
CA GLY A 92 6.28 -11.75 7.43
C GLY A 92 4.94 -12.08 8.07
N PHE A 93 4.58 -13.37 8.15
CA PHE A 93 3.34 -13.78 8.79
C PHE A 93 3.34 -13.46 10.30
N GLU A 94 4.36 -13.91 11.04
CA GLU A 94 4.39 -13.81 12.51
C GLU A 94 4.43 -12.36 12.99
N ASN A 95 5.28 -11.52 12.40
CA ASN A 95 5.42 -10.12 12.83
C ASN A 95 4.15 -9.32 12.55
N ILE A 96 3.53 -9.51 11.39
CA ILE A 96 2.32 -8.77 11.00
C ILE A 96 1.12 -9.29 11.77
N HIS A 97 0.97 -10.61 11.92
CA HIS A 97 -0.12 -11.18 12.70
C HIS A 97 -0.08 -10.65 14.14
N LYS A 98 1.08 -10.71 14.80
CA LYS A 98 1.24 -10.19 16.17
C LYS A 98 1.02 -8.68 16.26
N LEU A 99 1.52 -7.91 15.29
CA LEU A 99 1.26 -6.46 15.24
C LEU A 99 -0.24 -6.18 15.12
N PHE A 100 -0.94 -6.84 14.19
CA PHE A 100 -2.38 -6.67 14.01
C PHE A 100 -3.18 -7.16 15.23
N THR A 101 -2.74 -8.22 15.92
CA THR A 101 -3.34 -8.65 17.19
C THR A 101 -3.24 -7.53 18.22
N ARG A 102 -2.06 -6.92 18.38
CA ARG A 102 -1.86 -5.80 19.32
C ARG A 102 -2.71 -4.58 18.94
N LEU A 103 -2.80 -4.26 17.64
CA LEU A 103 -3.69 -3.20 17.15
C LEU A 103 -5.16 -3.50 17.47
N SER A 104 -5.61 -4.74 17.26
CA SER A 104 -6.98 -5.20 17.58
C SER A 104 -7.31 -5.09 19.06
N GLU A 105 -6.43 -5.60 19.93
CA GLU A 105 -6.57 -5.52 21.39
C GLU A 105 -6.68 -4.08 21.90
N ASN A 106 -6.13 -3.12 21.17
CA ASN A 106 -6.12 -1.70 21.53
C ASN A 106 -7.16 -0.86 20.77
N GLY A 107 -8.04 -1.49 19.98
CA GLY A 107 -9.07 -0.80 19.20
C GLY A 107 -8.53 0.09 18.09
N ALA A 108 -7.39 -0.29 17.51
CA ALA A 108 -6.63 0.47 16.53
C ALA A 108 -6.50 -0.27 15.18
N LEU A 109 -7.45 -1.13 14.79
CA LEU A 109 -7.35 -1.89 13.54
C LEU A 109 -7.44 -0.97 12.32
N PRO A 110 -6.52 -1.07 11.33
CA PRO A 110 -6.59 -0.28 10.12
C PRO A 110 -7.75 -0.73 9.22
N SER A 111 -8.27 0.21 8.44
CA SER A 111 -9.24 -0.06 7.36
C SER A 111 -8.56 -0.63 6.11
N PHE A 112 -7.28 -0.30 5.90
CA PHE A 112 -6.50 -0.70 4.74
C PHE A 112 -5.09 -1.15 5.13
N ALA A 113 -4.55 -2.13 4.42
CA ALA A 113 -3.15 -2.54 4.51
C ALA A 113 -2.52 -2.54 3.12
N GLN A 114 -1.47 -1.76 2.91
CA GLN A 114 -0.76 -1.66 1.64
C GLN A 114 0.52 -2.52 1.65
N ILE A 115 0.74 -3.24 0.56
CA ILE A 115 1.91 -4.09 0.30
C ILE A 115 2.50 -3.67 -1.05
N ASN A 116 3.79 -3.32 -1.08
CA ASN A 116 4.49 -2.98 -2.33
C ASN A 116 4.87 -4.23 -3.12
N SER A 117 4.38 -4.35 -4.36
CA SER A 117 4.72 -5.45 -5.28
C SER A 117 6.19 -5.45 -5.72
N GLY A 118 6.81 -4.27 -5.77
CA GLY A 118 8.19 -4.05 -6.21
C GLY A 118 9.26 -4.27 -5.14
N ILE A 119 8.86 -4.60 -3.90
CA ILE A 119 9.79 -4.74 -2.75
C ILE A 119 10.93 -5.73 -3.02
N PHE A 120 10.70 -6.72 -3.87
CA PHE A 120 11.70 -7.74 -4.21
C PHE A 120 12.79 -7.22 -5.16
N ASP A 121 12.51 -6.17 -5.95
CA ASP A 121 13.52 -5.53 -6.81
C ASP A 121 14.59 -4.80 -5.98
N GLU A 122 14.24 -4.41 -4.74
CA GLU A 122 15.12 -3.70 -3.80
C GLU A 122 16.05 -4.67 -3.04
N LEU A 123 15.70 -5.96 -2.98
CA LEU A 123 16.48 -6.99 -2.29
C LEU A 123 17.68 -7.45 -3.14
N GLN A 124 18.80 -6.76 -2.99
CA GLN A 124 20.03 -7.11 -3.72
C GLN A 124 20.57 -8.49 -3.31
N GLY A 125 21.13 -9.24 -4.26
CA GLY A 125 21.86 -10.48 -3.96
C GLY A 125 21.00 -11.71 -3.62
N ILE A 126 19.68 -11.60 -3.69
CA ILE A 126 18.74 -12.73 -3.62
C ILE A 126 17.99 -12.80 -4.95
N ASN A 127 17.87 -14.00 -5.52
CA ASN A 127 17.14 -14.21 -6.78
C ASN A 127 15.91 -15.09 -6.53
N LEU A 128 14.74 -14.45 -6.45
CA LEU A 128 13.48 -15.13 -6.16
C LEU A 128 12.73 -15.48 -7.44
N SER A 129 12.22 -16.71 -7.53
CA SER A 129 11.18 -17.01 -8.50
C SER A 129 9.91 -16.22 -8.18
N PHE A 130 9.05 -16.05 -9.17
CA PHE A 130 7.81 -15.32 -8.96
C PHE A 130 6.83 -16.08 -8.04
N GLU A 131 6.88 -17.41 -8.03
CA GLU A 131 6.16 -18.25 -7.08
C GLU A 131 6.65 -18.03 -5.64
N GLU A 132 7.95 -17.81 -5.44
CA GLU A 132 8.53 -17.46 -4.13
C GLU A 132 8.04 -16.08 -3.67
N GLN A 133 8.09 -15.08 -4.55
CA GLN A 133 7.54 -13.74 -4.29
C GLN A 133 6.05 -13.82 -3.93
N THR A 134 5.27 -14.60 -4.69
CA THR A 134 3.83 -14.80 -4.46
C THR A 134 3.56 -15.42 -3.09
N ARG A 135 4.34 -16.43 -2.68
CA ARG A 135 4.19 -17.03 -1.35
C ARG A 135 4.51 -16.05 -0.22
N MET A 136 5.54 -15.22 -0.39
CA MET A 136 5.90 -14.19 0.59
C MET A 136 4.79 -13.12 0.72
N VAL A 137 4.24 -12.61 -0.39
CA VAL A 137 3.09 -11.69 -0.35
C VAL A 137 1.86 -12.36 0.27
N ASN A 138 1.59 -13.62 -0.08
CA ASN A 138 0.47 -14.38 0.50
C ASN A 138 0.59 -14.54 2.01
N ALA A 139 1.80 -14.75 2.54
CA ALA A 139 2.03 -14.85 3.98
C ALA A 139 1.60 -13.56 4.71
N VAL A 140 1.93 -12.40 4.13
CA VAL A 140 1.54 -11.09 4.65
C VAL A 140 0.02 -10.89 4.58
N ILE A 141 -0.61 -11.19 3.43
CA ILE A 141 -2.07 -11.09 3.28
C ILE A 141 -2.79 -11.99 4.28
N ASN A 142 -2.33 -13.24 4.44
CA ASN A 142 -2.92 -14.17 5.40
C ASN A 142 -2.79 -13.65 6.83
N ALA A 143 -1.67 -13.03 7.21
CA ALA A 143 -1.48 -12.47 8.54
C ALA A 143 -2.43 -11.30 8.83
N VAL A 144 -2.60 -10.39 7.86
CA VAL A 144 -3.59 -9.30 7.95
C VAL A 144 -5.00 -9.88 8.11
N LYS A 145 -5.41 -10.77 7.20
CA LYS A 145 -6.78 -11.32 7.16
C LYS A 145 -7.11 -12.25 8.32
N ALA A 146 -6.12 -12.87 8.96
CA ALA A 146 -6.32 -13.70 10.14
C ALA A 146 -6.83 -12.90 11.35
N VAL A 147 -6.45 -11.62 11.46
CA VAL A 147 -6.84 -10.75 12.57
C VAL A 147 -7.88 -9.71 12.17
N ALA A 148 -7.77 -9.16 10.96
CA ALA A 148 -8.66 -8.15 10.41
C ALA A 148 -9.27 -8.58 9.07
N PRO A 149 -10.24 -9.50 9.06
CA PRO A 149 -10.89 -9.98 7.82
C PRO A 149 -11.44 -8.85 6.93
N GLU A 150 -11.99 -7.81 7.57
CA GLU A 150 -12.59 -6.64 6.91
C GLU A 150 -11.55 -5.61 6.42
N CYS A 151 -10.28 -5.70 6.84
CA CYS A 151 -9.23 -4.79 6.38
C CYS A 151 -8.99 -5.02 4.89
N LYS A 152 -9.22 -4.00 4.05
CA LYS A 152 -8.98 -4.08 2.61
C LYS A 152 -7.47 -4.15 2.32
N VAL A 153 -7.07 -5.04 1.41
CA VAL A 153 -5.67 -5.20 1.01
C VAL A 153 -5.40 -4.39 -0.26
N ILE A 154 -4.41 -3.51 -0.18
CA ILE A 154 -3.91 -2.70 -1.30
C ILE A 154 -2.59 -3.31 -1.77
N ILE A 155 -2.45 -3.58 -3.07
CA ILE A 155 -1.15 -3.91 -3.67
C ILE A 155 -0.69 -2.70 -4.49
N SER A 156 0.46 -2.11 -4.13
CA SER A 156 1.04 -0.98 -4.86
C SER A 156 2.02 -1.43 -5.94
N THR A 157 2.13 -0.64 -7.01
CA THR A 157 3.09 -0.83 -8.07
C THR A 157 3.56 0.50 -8.66
N LYS A 158 4.84 0.56 -9.04
CA LYS A 158 5.46 1.66 -9.80
C LYS A 158 5.04 1.70 -11.28
N ASN A 159 4.41 0.64 -11.79
CA ASN A 159 4.04 0.52 -13.21
C ASN A 159 2.69 1.21 -13.47
N SER A 160 2.59 2.51 -13.16
CA SER A 160 1.36 3.31 -13.29
C SER A 160 0.99 3.65 -14.73
N THR A 161 1.98 3.76 -15.61
CA THR A 161 1.79 4.10 -17.04
C THR A 161 2.13 2.93 -17.97
N ASP A 162 2.91 1.95 -17.50
CA ASP A 162 3.18 0.71 -18.24
C ASP A 162 2.12 -0.36 -17.95
N ASN A 163 1.05 -0.34 -18.73
CA ASN A 163 -0.05 -1.30 -18.60
C ASN A 163 0.40 -2.76 -18.85
N GLU A 164 1.36 -3.00 -19.76
CA GLU A 164 1.89 -4.34 -20.05
C GLU A 164 2.64 -4.92 -18.84
N ALA A 165 3.54 -4.14 -18.23
CA ALA A 165 4.25 -4.55 -17.04
C ALA A 165 3.29 -4.78 -15.86
N ALA A 166 2.36 -3.85 -15.61
CA ALA A 166 1.39 -3.95 -14.53
C ALA A 166 0.52 -5.20 -14.67
N LYS A 167 -0.16 -5.37 -15.81
CA LYS A 167 -1.06 -6.52 -16.00
C LYS A 167 -0.30 -7.84 -16.00
N LYS A 168 0.93 -7.88 -16.52
CA LYS A 168 1.76 -9.10 -16.48
C LYS A 168 2.06 -9.49 -15.03
N TRP A 169 2.40 -8.54 -14.16
CA TRP A 169 2.65 -8.83 -12.75
C TRP A 169 1.41 -9.39 -12.06
N PHE A 170 0.26 -8.70 -12.16
CA PHE A 170 -0.98 -9.13 -11.50
C PHE A 170 -1.53 -10.45 -12.05
N ASN A 171 -1.45 -10.68 -13.37
CA ASN A 171 -1.82 -11.97 -13.96
C ASN A 171 -0.93 -13.10 -13.45
N ARG A 172 0.39 -12.89 -13.38
CA ARG A 172 1.30 -13.89 -12.82
C ARG A 172 0.99 -14.14 -11.35
N PHE A 173 0.70 -13.09 -10.58
CA PHE A 173 0.30 -13.22 -9.17
C PHE A 173 -0.91 -14.14 -9.01
N GLN A 174 -1.97 -13.93 -9.80
CA GLN A 174 -3.15 -14.79 -9.78
C GLN A 174 -2.84 -16.24 -10.19
N VAL A 175 -2.11 -16.44 -11.31
CA VAL A 175 -1.77 -17.77 -11.82
C VAL A 175 -0.87 -18.55 -10.85
N SER A 176 0.03 -17.87 -10.14
CA SER A 176 0.90 -18.45 -9.11
C SER A 176 0.19 -18.71 -7.77
N GLY A 177 -1.14 -18.57 -7.69
CA GLY A 177 -1.92 -18.81 -6.48
C GLY A 177 -1.94 -17.65 -5.50
N GLY A 178 -1.79 -16.42 -6.01
CA GLY A 178 -1.91 -15.18 -5.25
C GLY A 178 -3.25 -15.07 -4.54
N LYS A 179 -3.22 -14.59 -3.29
CA LYS A 179 -4.42 -14.35 -2.48
C LYS A 179 -5.18 -13.15 -3.03
N LYS A 180 -6.49 -13.11 -2.75
CA LYS A 180 -7.35 -11.98 -3.13
C LYS A 180 -6.83 -10.69 -2.47
N PHE A 181 -6.80 -9.63 -3.27
CA PHE A 181 -6.60 -8.25 -2.85
C PHE A 181 -7.83 -7.43 -3.27
N ASP A 182 -7.96 -6.23 -2.73
CA ASP A 182 -9.16 -5.40 -2.89
C ASP A 182 -8.90 -4.16 -3.75
N ILE A 183 -7.69 -3.58 -3.66
CA ILE A 183 -7.33 -2.32 -4.31
C ILE A 183 -5.96 -2.44 -4.98
N ILE A 184 -5.81 -1.84 -6.17
CA ILE A 184 -4.52 -1.62 -6.84
C ILE A 184 -4.12 -0.16 -6.65
N SER A 185 -2.92 0.07 -6.13
CA SER A 185 -2.33 1.40 -6.01
C SER A 185 -1.29 1.63 -7.10
N LEU A 186 -1.46 2.69 -7.88
CA LEU A 186 -0.56 3.08 -8.96
C LEU A 186 0.28 4.26 -8.51
N GLU A 187 1.57 4.05 -8.27
CA GLU A 187 2.51 5.12 -7.92
C GLU A 187 2.79 5.94 -9.18
N TYR A 188 2.40 7.22 -9.16
CA TYR A 188 2.36 8.07 -10.34
C TYR A 188 2.99 9.43 -10.06
N GLU A 189 3.69 9.95 -11.06
CA GLU A 189 4.17 11.32 -11.10
C GLU A 189 3.31 12.09 -12.10
N LEU A 190 2.69 13.18 -11.64
CA LEU A 190 1.80 14.00 -12.45
C LEU A 190 2.53 14.51 -13.70
N SER A 191 2.09 14.03 -14.86
CA SER A 191 2.72 14.35 -16.14
C SER A 191 1.69 14.32 -17.26
N SER A 192 1.55 15.44 -17.97
CA SER A 192 0.62 15.55 -19.10
C SER A 192 0.93 14.58 -20.24
N GLU A 193 2.19 14.22 -20.42
CA GLU A 193 2.65 13.27 -21.44
C GLU A 193 2.14 11.85 -21.19
N THR A 194 2.03 11.44 -19.93
CA THR A 194 1.74 10.04 -19.55
C THR A 194 0.36 9.84 -18.93
N PHE A 195 -0.42 10.91 -18.77
CA PHE A 195 -1.73 10.87 -18.13
C PHE A 195 -2.77 10.03 -18.88
N TYR A 196 -2.69 10.03 -20.21
CA TYR A 196 -3.53 9.17 -21.03
C TYR A 196 -3.20 7.69 -20.79
N ASP A 197 -1.92 7.34 -20.68
CA ASP A 197 -1.48 5.97 -20.40
C ASP A 197 -1.91 5.52 -18.99
N LEU A 198 -1.80 6.40 -17.99
CA LEU A 198 -2.36 6.16 -16.66
C LEU A 198 -3.86 5.85 -16.75
N SER A 199 -4.64 6.68 -17.47
CA SER A 199 -6.09 6.51 -17.61
C SER A 199 -6.47 5.18 -18.27
N LEU A 200 -5.74 4.77 -19.30
CA LEU A 200 -5.90 3.45 -19.93
C LEU A 200 -5.57 2.32 -18.95
N ASN A 201 -4.48 2.47 -18.18
CA ASN A 201 -4.05 1.47 -17.23
C ASN A 201 -5.07 1.30 -16.09
N MET A 202 -5.57 2.38 -15.49
CA MET A 202 -6.64 2.34 -14.48
C MET A 202 -7.89 1.63 -15.00
N SER A 203 -8.29 1.92 -16.24
CA SER A 203 -9.46 1.32 -16.90
C SER A 203 -9.28 -0.18 -17.17
N ASP A 204 -8.11 -0.63 -17.63
CA ASP A 204 -7.83 -2.05 -17.87
C ASP A 204 -7.72 -2.83 -16.57
N LEU A 205 -6.90 -2.36 -15.62
CA LEU A 205 -6.63 -3.07 -14.36
C LEU A 205 -7.90 -3.21 -13.52
N SER A 206 -8.72 -2.16 -13.42
CA SER A 206 -9.98 -2.20 -12.66
C SER A 206 -10.93 -3.27 -13.19
N ARG A 207 -11.12 -3.36 -14.52
CA ARG A 207 -12.00 -4.34 -15.16
C ARG A 207 -11.43 -5.75 -15.05
N ARG A 208 -10.14 -5.91 -15.31
CA ARG A 208 -9.45 -7.20 -15.42
C ARG A 208 -9.33 -7.93 -14.09
N PHE A 209 -8.99 -7.20 -13.03
CA PHE A 209 -8.71 -7.80 -11.72
C PHE A 209 -9.85 -7.64 -10.71
N GLU A 210 -10.94 -6.99 -11.13
CA GLU A 210 -12.07 -6.69 -10.26
C GLU A 210 -11.70 -5.92 -8.98
N ALA A 211 -10.65 -5.10 -9.08
CA ALA A 211 -10.11 -4.32 -7.98
C ALA A 211 -10.46 -2.84 -8.12
N GLU A 212 -10.60 -2.18 -6.98
CA GLU A 212 -10.67 -0.71 -6.94
C GLU A 212 -9.30 -0.11 -7.27
N ILE A 213 -9.27 1.13 -7.76
CA ILE A 213 -8.04 1.82 -8.19
C ILE A 213 -7.80 3.03 -7.32
N ILE A 214 -6.61 3.11 -6.75
CA ILE A 214 -6.09 4.31 -6.09
C ILE A 214 -4.83 4.77 -6.83
N VAL A 215 -4.66 6.08 -6.99
CA VAL A 215 -3.43 6.67 -7.55
C VAL A 215 -2.63 7.29 -6.43
N ASP A 216 -1.35 6.94 -6.33
CA ASP A 216 -0.46 7.44 -5.29
C ASP A 216 0.53 8.44 -5.89
N ILE A 217 0.33 9.71 -5.58
CA ILE A 217 1.21 10.82 -5.97
C ILE A 217 2.01 11.34 -4.77
N SER A 218 2.03 10.61 -3.65
CA SER A 218 2.69 11.06 -2.42
C SER A 218 4.22 11.12 -2.53
N GLY A 219 4.80 10.43 -3.52
CA GLY A 219 6.22 10.53 -3.86
C GLY A 219 6.61 11.84 -4.57
N GLN A 220 5.64 12.60 -5.09
CA GLN A 220 5.91 13.86 -5.79
C GLN A 220 5.98 15.03 -4.81
N ALA A 221 7.16 15.64 -4.69
CA ALA A 221 7.41 16.74 -3.75
C ALA A 221 6.80 18.07 -4.20
N ASP A 222 6.81 18.35 -5.51
CA ASP A 222 6.24 19.57 -6.10
C ASP A 222 5.13 19.19 -7.11
N VAL A 223 3.91 19.11 -6.59
CA VAL A 223 2.70 18.94 -7.41
C VAL A 223 2.21 20.27 -7.99
N ALA A 224 2.67 21.41 -7.45
CA ALA A 224 2.26 22.74 -7.94
C ALA A 224 2.94 23.08 -9.27
N SER A 225 4.14 22.55 -9.52
CA SER A 225 4.84 22.67 -10.79
C SER A 225 4.41 21.67 -11.86
N ALA A 226 3.46 20.76 -11.56
CA ALA A 226 3.03 19.74 -12.51
C ALA A 226 2.16 20.34 -13.62
N ASP A 227 2.29 19.78 -14.84
CA ASP A 227 1.53 20.21 -16.01
C ASP A 227 0.06 19.73 -16.00
N ILE A 228 -0.34 19.00 -14.96
CA ILE A 228 -1.70 18.52 -14.72
C ILE A 228 -2.11 18.87 -13.28
N GLY A 229 -3.34 19.36 -13.11
CA GLY A 229 -3.87 19.69 -11.80
C GLY A 229 -4.39 18.48 -11.03
N LEU A 230 -4.47 18.62 -9.71
CA LEU A 230 -5.07 17.59 -8.84
C LEU A 230 -6.54 17.31 -9.18
N GLU A 231 -7.27 18.33 -9.65
CA GLU A 231 -8.67 18.18 -10.07
C GLU A 231 -8.83 17.29 -11.32
N ASP A 232 -7.87 17.35 -12.25
CA ASP A 232 -7.86 16.50 -13.44
C ASP A 232 -7.62 15.04 -13.04
N LEU A 233 -6.65 14.80 -12.15
CA LEU A 233 -6.40 13.47 -11.60
C LEU A 233 -7.62 12.93 -10.85
N ASP A 234 -8.20 13.70 -9.93
CA ASP A 234 -9.39 13.29 -9.19
C ASP A 234 -10.56 13.01 -10.15
N SER A 235 -10.70 13.80 -11.21
CA SER A 235 -11.71 13.55 -12.25
C SER A 235 -11.45 12.23 -12.97
N ALA A 236 -10.21 11.96 -13.39
CA ALA A 236 -9.83 10.72 -14.06
C ALA A 236 -10.04 9.48 -13.17
N VAL A 237 -9.72 9.57 -11.88
CA VAL A 237 -9.99 8.50 -10.92
C VAL A 237 -11.50 8.30 -10.76
N SER A 238 -12.29 9.37 -10.64
CA SER A 238 -13.74 9.27 -10.43
C SER A 238 -14.50 8.63 -11.59
N ILE A 239 -13.95 8.64 -12.80
CA ILE A 239 -14.54 8.03 -13.99
C ILE A 239 -13.97 6.65 -14.33
N VAL A 240 -13.14 6.07 -13.45
CA VAL A 240 -12.68 4.69 -13.61
C VAL A 240 -13.90 3.77 -13.73
N PRO A 241 -13.96 2.90 -14.75
CA PRO A 241 -15.17 2.14 -15.06
C PRO A 241 -15.69 1.29 -13.91
N LEU A 242 -17.00 1.01 -13.92
CA LEU A 242 -17.68 0.15 -12.94
C LEU A 242 -17.62 0.71 -11.51
N ASP A 243 -17.52 2.03 -11.37
CA ASP A 243 -17.40 2.74 -10.09
C ASP A 243 -16.21 2.25 -9.24
N ARG A 244 -15.13 1.82 -9.91
CA ARG A 244 -13.92 1.27 -9.28
C ARG A 244 -12.85 2.33 -9.00
N GLY A 245 -13.14 3.60 -9.24
CA GLY A 245 -12.29 4.71 -8.81
C GLY A 245 -12.34 4.90 -7.31
N PHE A 246 -11.28 4.50 -6.60
CA PHE A 246 -11.25 4.56 -5.14
C PHE A 246 -10.84 5.92 -4.61
N GLY A 247 -9.75 6.49 -5.14
CA GLY A 247 -9.24 7.78 -4.68
C GLY A 247 -7.78 8.03 -5.01
N THR A 248 -7.17 8.92 -4.21
CA THR A 248 -5.83 9.43 -4.45
C THR A 248 -5.07 9.53 -3.13
N VAL A 249 -3.79 9.15 -3.14
CA VAL A 249 -2.86 9.34 -2.03
C VAL A 249 -1.96 10.53 -2.32
N TYR A 250 -1.89 11.47 -1.37
CA TYR A 250 -1.13 12.71 -1.49
C TYR A 250 -0.04 12.77 -0.43
N SER A 251 1.00 13.55 -0.68
CA SER A 251 1.92 13.97 0.38
C SER A 251 1.25 15.04 1.26
N LEU A 252 1.75 15.20 2.49
CA LEU A 252 1.25 16.26 3.37
C LEU A 252 1.37 17.67 2.76
N ASN A 253 2.43 17.89 1.97
CA ASN A 253 2.72 19.17 1.33
C ASN A 253 1.88 19.43 0.08
N ALA A 254 1.42 18.37 -0.60
CA ALA A 254 0.65 18.48 -1.83
C ALA A 254 -0.72 19.15 -1.65
N ILE A 255 -1.23 19.15 -0.42
CA ILE A 255 -2.55 19.69 -0.07
C ILE A 255 -2.38 20.93 0.85
N ALA A 256 -1.15 21.43 1.03
CA ALA A 256 -0.80 22.52 1.96
C ALA A 256 -1.47 23.85 1.57
#